data_AF-A0A7C4TIR5-F1
#
_entry.id   AF-A0A7C4TIR5-F1
#
_cell.length_a   1.000
_cell.length_b   1.000
_cell.length_c   1.000
_cell.angle_alpha   90.00
_cell.angle_beta   90.00
_cell.angle_gamma   90.00
#
_symmetry.space_group_name_H-M   'P 1'
#
loop_
_entity.id
_entity.type
_entity.pdbx_description
1 polymer ?
#
loop_
_entity_poly.entity_id
_entity_poly.type
_entity_poly.pdbx_seq_one_letter_code
_entity_poly.pdbx_strand_id
1 'polypeptide(L)' 'MIKIYIGNILNYFTHYKTNARAERVNSKITLIDNMAFWYRNREHLKTAIYFRCGNLSLYP' A
#
# COMPACT_ATOMS: atom_id res chain seq x y z
N MET A 1 8.77 -19.10 8.52
CA MET A 1 8.58 -17.64 8.30
C MET A 1 8.13 -16.93 9.58
N ILE A 2 6.96 -17.23 10.17
CA ILE A 2 6.47 -16.53 11.38
C ILE A 2 7.39 -16.64 12.61
N LYS A 3 8.02 -17.81 12.85
CA LYS A 3 8.95 -18.01 13.98
C LYS A 3 10.15 -17.04 13.99
N ILE A 4 10.56 -16.53 12.82
CA ILE A 4 11.72 -15.64 12.68
C ILE A 4 11.34 -14.19 13.05
N TYR A 5 10.09 -13.80 12.82
CA TYR A 5 9.60 -12.42 13.04
C TYR A 5 8.75 -12.27 14.30
N ILE A 6 8.65 -13.31 15.13
CA ILE A 6 7.73 -13.33 16.28
C ILE A 6 8.02 -12.23 17.31
N GLY A 7 9.31 -11.87 17.50
CA GLY A 7 9.69 -10.76 18.38
C GLY A 7 9.11 -9.42 17.91
N ASN A 8 9.16 -9.14 16.60
CA ASN A 8 8.61 -7.92 16.03
C ASN A 8 7.08 -7.89 16.09
N ILE A 9 6.43 -9.06 15.95
CA ILE A 9 4.97 -9.19 16.10
C ILE A 9 4.56 -8.91 17.55
N LEU A 10 5.27 -9.46 18.52
CA LEU A 10 4.98 -9.28 19.94
C LEU A 10 5.26 -7.86 20.44
N ASN A 11 6.10 -7.09 19.74
CA ASN A 11 6.38 -5.68 20.05
C ASN A 11 5.12 -4.79 20.04
N TYR A 12 4.04 -5.24 19.39
CA TYR A 12 2.72 -4.62 19.49
C TYR A 12 2.22 -4.54 20.94
N PHE A 13 2.43 -5.57 21.77
CA PHE A 13 1.95 -5.57 23.16
C PHE A 13 2.71 -4.58 24.05
N THR A 14 3.95 -4.24 23.69
CA THR A 14 4.79 -3.28 24.43
C THR A 14 4.56 -1.85 23.98
N HIS A 15 4.44 -1.61 22.67
CA HIS A 15 4.44 -0.26 22.11
C HIS A 15 3.11 0.16 21.46
N TYR A 16 2.16 -0.77 21.29
CA TYR A 16 0.88 -0.58 20.59
C TYR A 16 1.01 0.01 19.17
N LYS A 17 2.18 -0.14 18.55
CA LYS A 17 2.43 0.29 17.18
C LYS A 17 2.10 -0.84 16.24
N THR A 18 1.22 -0.59 15.28
CA THR A 18 0.81 -1.55 14.25
C THR A 18 1.17 -1.06 12.85
N ASN A 19 1.57 -1.98 11.98
CA ASN A 19 1.81 -1.72 10.57
C ASN A 19 0.51 -1.59 9.74
N ALA A 20 -0.66 -1.76 10.37
CA ALA A 20 -1.95 -1.77 9.70
C ALA A 20 -2.19 -0.56 8.77
N ARG A 21 -1.66 0.63 9.10
CA ARG A 21 -1.77 1.81 8.24
C ARG A 21 -0.96 1.67 6.95
N ALA A 22 0.26 1.16 7.02
CA ALA A 22 1.08 0.95 5.84
C ALA A 22 0.53 -0.21 5.00
N GLU A 23 0.06 -1.28 5.64
CA GLU A 23 -0.61 -2.39 4.96
C GLU A 23 -1.85 -1.92 4.22
N ARG A 24 -2.67 -1.07 4.83
CA ARG A 24 -3.84 -0.49 4.18
C ARG A 24 -3.47 0.31 2.93
N VAL A 25 -2.39 1.10 2.99
CA VAL A 25 -1.87 1.82 1.82
C VAL A 25 -1.37 0.85 0.76
N ASN A 26 -0.59 -0.16 1.14
CA ASN A 26 -0.04 -1.16 0.23
C ASN A 26 -1.16 -1.93 -0.47
N SER A 27 -2.17 -2.39 0.26
CA SER A 27 -3.33 -3.08 -0.31
C SER A 27 -4.10 -2.20 -1.29
N LYS A 28 -4.24 -0.91 -1.03
CA LYS A 28 -4.92 0.01 -1.96
C LYS A 28 -4.13 0.19 -3.26
N ILE A 29 -2.80 0.25 -3.20
CA ILE A 29 -1.93 0.29 -4.38
C ILE A 29 -2.07 -1.01 -5.18
N THR A 30 -1.98 -2.18 -4.54
CA THR A 30 -2.16 -3.47 -5.20
C THR A 30 -3.54 -3.60 -5.85
N LEU A 31 -4.59 -3.07 -5.22
CA LEU A 31 -5.94 -3.04 -5.78
C LEU A 31 -5.98 -2.21 -7.08
N ILE A 32 -5.32 -1.04 -7.10
CA ILE A 32 -5.18 -0.19 -8.29
C ILE A 32 -4.48 -0.93 -9.42
N ASP A 33 -3.38 -1.61 -9.12
CA ASP A 33 -2.58 -2.37 -10.07
C ASP A 33 -3.35 -3.58 -10.64
N ASN A 34 -4.03 -4.33 -9.77
CA ASN A 34 -4.85 -5.49 -10.15
C ASN A 34 -6.01 -5.11 -11.07
N MET A 35 -6.68 -3.99 -10.82
CA MET A 35 -7.78 -3.51 -11.68
C MET A 35 -7.31 -3.17 -13.10
N ALA A 36 -6.02 -2.87 -13.28
CA ALA A 36 -5.42 -2.57 -14.58
C ALA A 36 -4.72 -3.79 -15.21
N PHE A 37 -4.90 -4.99 -14.65
CA PHE A 37 -4.19 -6.20 -15.05
C PHE A 37 -2.67 -6.03 -15.02
N TRP A 38 -2.16 -5.36 -13.99
CA TRP A 38 -0.76 -5.09 -13.72
C TRP A 38 -0.12 -4.09 -14.69
N TYR A 39 0.28 -2.94 -14.15
CA TYR A 39 0.99 -1.92 -14.92
C TYR A 39 2.39 -2.42 -15.30
N ARG A 40 2.68 -2.38 -16.60
CA ARG A 40 4.03 -2.68 -17.13
C ARG A 40 5.04 -1.57 -16.82
N ASN A 41 4.57 -0.34 -16.66
CA ASN A 41 5.38 0.84 -16.36
C ASN A 41 5.02 1.39 -14.96
N ARG A 42 6.03 1.50 -14.08
CA ARG A 42 5.87 2.06 -12.73
C ARG A 42 5.43 3.52 -12.73
N GLU A 43 5.84 4.33 -13.71
CA GLU A 43 5.41 5.72 -13.79
C GLU A 43 3.90 5.82 -14.06
N HIS A 44 3.35 4.92 -14.88
CA HIS A 44 1.90 4.87 -15.11
C HIS A 44 1.13 4.46 -13.85
N LEU A 45 1.66 3.50 -13.07
CA LEU A 45 1.08 3.15 -11.78
C LEU A 45 1.08 4.33 -10.81
N LYS A 46 2.19 5.06 -10.70
CA LYS A 46 2.28 6.27 -9.86
C LYS A 46 1.24 7.30 -10.26
N THR A 47 1.15 7.61 -11.56
CA THR A 47 0.14 8.53 -12.10
C THR A 47 -1.28 8.08 -11.75
N ALA A 48 -1.61 6.80 -11.93
CA ALA A 48 -2.91 6.25 -11.57
C ALA A 48 -3.21 6.35 -10.06
N ILE A 49 -2.20 6.14 -9.21
CA ILE A 49 -2.32 6.35 -7.75
C ILE A 49 -2.61 7.82 -7.44
N TYR A 50 -1.88 8.76 -8.05
CA TYR A 50 -2.12 10.19 -7.84
C TYR A 50 -3.51 10.63 -8.31
N PHE A 51 -4.01 10.12 -9.44
CA PHE A 51 -5.37 10.41 -9.90
C PHE A 51 -6.44 9.86 -8.95
N ARG A 52 -6.31 8.62 -8.48
CA ARG A 52 -7.33 7.98 -7.63
C ARG A 52 -7.28 8.33 -6.16
N CYS A 53 -6.09 8.60 -5.64
CA CYS A 53 -5.87 8.82 -4.20
C CYS A 53 -5.37 10.23 -3.88
N GLY A 54 -4.76 10.91 -4.84
CA GLY A 54 -4.16 12.25 -4.67
C GLY A 54 -5.06 13.40 -5.13
N ASN A 55 -6.32 13.12 -5.51
CA ASN A 55 -7.30 14.13 -5.94
C ASN A 55 -6.82 14.98 -7.14
N LEU A 56 -5.91 14.44 -7.97
CA LEU A 56 -5.53 15.08 -9.23
C LEU A 56 -6.74 15.06 -10.18
N SER A 57 -7.14 16.23 -10.66
CA SER A 57 -8.16 16.33 -11.71
C SER A 57 -7.53 16.02 -13.07
N LEU A 58 -8.21 15.22 -13.88
CA LEU A 58 -7.81 14.93 -15.27
C LEU A 58 -8.10 16.12 -16.20
N TYR A 59 -8.97 17.03 -15.76
CA TYR A 59 -9.37 18.23 -16.51
C TYR A 59 -9.01 19.49 -15.71
N PRO A 60 -8.51 20.56 -16.37
CA PRO A 60 -8.32 21.85 -15.73
C PRO A 60 -9.63 22.46 -15.23
#